data_AF-A0AA39IC33-F1
#
_entry.id   AF-A0AA39IC33-F1
#
_cell.length_a   1.000
_cell.length_b   1.000
_cell.length_c   1.000
_cell.angle_alpha   90.00
_cell.angle_beta   90.00
_cell.angle_gamma   90.00
#
_symmetry.space_group_name_H-M   'P 1'
#
loop_
_entity.id
_entity.type
_entity.pdbx_description
1 polymer ?
#
loop_
_entity_poly.entity_id
_entity_poly.type
_entity_poly.pdbx_seq_one_letter_code
_entity_poly.pdbx_strand_id
1 'polypeptide(L)'
;MWDDAYDILNEWYEMCEAAVTPKEVNNNFMTTVKKLNHHGILNSGATMEEFVKFSINSVIQHCLSLMDRKDGSYRQESVWKMDCLAKFFSLIIVFSNPHDDVQRTKHLRETLKFVCNITISDCKELGATFNGYPHKRLLLSLLNHQVAPCKDQPESLFSLVDSFTRSLSLLQPACIPNFAMSWLDIVSNPLVIKTCLVDTAHLEKSRSNYAQLLAQCLKYLAAFVGNDNEDTKISADIFPFYESVLRFFMHLQEIPEVLYQNANLLTSFVPFRFVQLRNIILCAYPATMVLRDPFVSTEVPIDQIPEMRHDATINTELQIGVPAELDDKVRMFIKTQDEVYLAGFASSLLDEERHWSKYSAPILCSFVLRLGILDIANLQRSRATICEGAVSSSSITKIFAFMCKELCNEGRYALFTSMANQLRYPNVHTHYFIVSLLVLYQKVDVVAREILVRVLLERVLTFRPHPWGLMIILMELVKNQKYQLWEHDFSHACPEIEQAIERIAQSCDTQHDSVGESESDRGTVFSDFTSEAGA
;
A
#
# COMPACT_ATOMS: atom_id res chain seq x y z
N MET A 1 41.22 2.82 -23.18
CA MET A 1 40.01 1.97 -23.06
C MET A 1 38.83 2.77 -22.54
N TRP A 2 38.85 3.29 -21.31
CA TRP A 2 37.73 4.07 -20.77
C TRP A 2 37.61 5.47 -21.37
N ASP A 3 38.71 6.11 -21.74
CA ASP A 3 38.68 7.35 -22.52
C ASP A 3 38.06 7.12 -23.91
N ASP A 4 38.44 6.03 -24.59
CA ASP A 4 37.81 5.65 -25.87
C ASP A 4 36.31 5.37 -25.68
N ALA A 5 35.92 4.72 -24.58
CA ALA A 5 34.52 4.47 -24.26
C ALA A 5 33.74 5.78 -24.02
N TYR A 6 34.37 6.77 -23.37
CA TYR A 6 33.79 8.09 -23.16
C TYR A 6 33.49 8.80 -24.49
N ASP A 7 34.47 8.81 -25.39
CA ASP A 7 34.34 9.47 -26.69
C ASP A 7 33.27 8.78 -27.54
N ILE A 8 33.27 7.44 -27.59
CA ILE A 8 32.25 6.66 -28.31
C ILE A 8 30.84 6.90 -27.73
N LEU A 9 30.71 7.02 -26.40
CA LEU A 9 29.43 7.33 -25.76
C LEU A 9 28.96 8.76 -26.07
N ASN A 10 29.85 9.75 -26.11
CA ASN A 10 29.48 11.11 -26.50
C ASN A 10 29.04 11.18 -27.95
N GLU A 11 29.74 10.49 -28.87
CA GLU A 11 29.27 10.34 -30.25
C GLU A 11 27.87 9.70 -30.30
N TRP A 12 27.61 8.67 -29.48
CA TRP A 12 26.28 8.06 -29.38
C TRP A 12 25.22 9.06 -28.93
N TYR A 13 25.52 9.90 -27.95
CA TYR A 13 24.60 10.94 -27.50
C TYR A 13 24.29 11.94 -28.63
N GLU A 14 25.31 12.49 -29.29
CA GLU A 14 25.12 13.40 -30.44
C GLU A 14 24.32 12.75 -31.57
N MET A 15 24.63 11.49 -31.92
CA MET A 15 23.91 10.72 -32.92
C MET A 15 22.45 10.43 -32.52
N CYS A 16 22.15 10.33 -31.22
CA CYS A 16 20.78 10.17 -30.72
C CYS A 16 19.96 11.44 -30.85
N GLU A 17 20.58 12.61 -30.66
CA GLU A 17 19.92 13.91 -30.83
C GLU A 17 19.62 14.20 -32.31
N ALA A 18 20.56 13.87 -33.20
CA ALA A 18 20.40 14.13 -34.63
C ALA A 18 19.45 13.15 -35.34
N ALA A 19 19.20 11.97 -34.77
CA ALA A 19 18.39 10.93 -35.42
C ALA A 19 16.89 11.26 -35.38
N VAL A 20 16.25 11.23 -36.55
CA VAL A 20 14.83 11.57 -36.72
C VAL A 20 13.97 10.30 -36.81
N THR A 21 14.54 9.20 -37.31
CA THR A 21 13.81 7.94 -37.51
C THR A 21 14.33 6.78 -36.65
N PRO A 22 13.47 5.81 -36.26
CA PRO A 22 13.93 4.61 -35.55
C PRO A 22 15.00 3.82 -36.31
N LYS A 23 14.96 3.85 -37.64
CA LYS A 23 15.93 3.17 -38.51
C LYS A 23 17.32 3.81 -38.41
N GLU A 24 17.39 5.13 -38.41
CA GLU A 24 18.65 5.86 -38.19
C GLU A 24 19.24 5.54 -36.84
N VAL A 25 18.42 5.53 -35.78
CA VAL A 25 18.89 5.19 -34.43
C VAL A 25 19.46 3.78 -34.40
N ASN A 26 18.80 2.80 -35.01
CA ASN A 26 19.30 1.42 -35.05
C ASN A 26 20.63 1.33 -35.82
N ASN A 27 20.80 2.08 -36.90
CA ASN A 27 22.07 2.14 -37.64
C ASN A 27 23.19 2.78 -36.81
N ASN A 28 22.91 3.89 -36.13
CA ASN A 28 23.84 4.57 -35.24
C ASN A 28 24.24 3.66 -34.07
N PHE A 29 23.28 2.92 -33.52
CA PHE A 29 23.49 1.93 -32.48
C PHE A 29 24.45 0.82 -32.96
N MET A 30 24.18 0.21 -34.12
CA MET A 30 25.04 -0.84 -34.68
C MET A 30 26.47 -0.33 -34.96
N THR A 31 26.61 0.94 -35.37
CA THR A 31 27.92 1.57 -35.57
C THR A 31 28.67 1.74 -34.25
N THR A 32 27.97 2.22 -33.21
CA THR A 32 28.53 2.39 -31.86
C THR A 32 28.97 1.05 -31.26
N VAL A 33 28.14 0.01 -31.34
CA VAL A 33 28.47 -1.35 -30.86
C VAL A 33 29.68 -1.93 -31.58
N LYS A 34 29.82 -1.70 -32.89
CA LYS A 34 31.02 -2.12 -33.65
C LYS A 34 32.28 -1.44 -33.14
N LYS A 35 32.24 -0.13 -32.86
CA LYS A 35 33.38 0.59 -32.26
C LYS A 35 33.72 0.02 -30.88
N LEU A 36 32.74 -0.15 -29.99
CA LEU A 36 32.98 -0.71 -28.65
C LEU A 36 33.56 -2.13 -28.68
N ASN A 37 33.09 -3.00 -29.59
CA ASN A 37 33.67 -4.33 -29.81
C ASN A 37 35.10 -4.27 -30.34
N HIS A 38 35.41 -3.34 -31.26
CA HIS A 38 36.76 -3.17 -31.79
C HIS A 38 37.76 -2.79 -30.69
N HIS A 39 37.34 -1.96 -29.73
CA HIS A 39 38.12 -1.59 -28.55
C HIS A 39 38.07 -2.63 -27.41
N GLY A 40 37.37 -3.75 -27.63
CA GLY A 40 37.26 -4.88 -26.69
C GLY A 40 36.41 -4.64 -25.45
N ILE A 41 35.63 -3.56 -25.42
CA ILE A 41 34.83 -3.14 -24.26
C ILE A 41 33.67 -4.12 -24.01
N LEU A 42 33.05 -4.66 -25.07
CA LEU A 42 31.90 -5.57 -24.98
C LEU A 42 32.29 -7.06 -25.16
N ASN A 43 33.57 -7.41 -25.05
CA ASN A 43 34.07 -8.77 -25.35
C ASN A 43 33.75 -9.81 -24.27
N SER A 44 33.48 -9.39 -23.03
CA SER A 44 33.22 -10.29 -21.90
C SER A 44 32.14 -9.73 -20.97
N GLY A 45 31.52 -10.59 -20.16
CA GLY A 45 30.55 -10.15 -19.15
C GLY A 45 31.13 -9.17 -18.12
N ALA A 46 32.40 -9.35 -17.74
CA ALA A 46 33.07 -8.47 -16.77
C ALA A 46 33.34 -7.08 -17.35
N THR A 47 33.85 -6.99 -18.58
CA THR A 47 34.08 -5.70 -19.24
C THR A 47 32.78 -4.96 -19.56
N MET A 48 31.70 -5.71 -19.81
CA MET A 48 30.36 -5.14 -19.99
C MET A 48 29.79 -4.55 -18.68
N GLU A 49 29.97 -5.22 -17.54
CA GLU A 49 29.61 -4.69 -16.22
C GLU A 49 30.38 -3.40 -15.91
N GLU A 50 31.70 -3.40 -16.12
CA GLU A 50 32.53 -2.20 -15.94
C GLU A 50 32.08 -1.08 -16.89
N PHE A 51 31.66 -1.41 -18.11
CA PHE A 51 31.16 -0.43 -19.07
C PHE A 51 29.82 0.17 -18.64
N VAL A 52 28.89 -0.63 -18.13
CA VAL A 52 27.62 -0.11 -17.57
C VAL A 52 27.91 0.85 -16.43
N LYS A 53 28.81 0.47 -15.50
CA LYS A 53 29.24 1.34 -14.39
C LYS A 53 29.87 2.64 -14.89
N PHE A 54 30.82 2.53 -15.81
CA PHE A 54 31.49 3.68 -16.41
C PHE A 54 30.51 4.64 -17.08
N SER A 55 29.57 4.11 -17.88
CA SER A 55 28.61 4.90 -18.63
C SER A 55 27.68 5.70 -17.71
N ILE A 56 27.18 5.07 -16.64
CA ILE A 56 26.31 5.73 -15.65
C ILE A 56 27.10 6.80 -14.89
N ASN A 57 28.30 6.46 -14.42
CA ASN A 57 29.14 7.38 -13.66
C ASN A 57 29.57 8.60 -14.49
N SER A 58 29.89 8.41 -15.77
CA SER A 58 30.20 9.50 -16.70
C SER A 58 29.07 10.54 -16.75
N VAL A 59 27.82 10.10 -16.89
CA VAL A 59 26.67 11.00 -16.90
C VAL A 59 26.49 11.68 -15.54
N ILE A 60 26.60 10.94 -14.43
CA ILE A 60 26.48 11.51 -13.07
C ILE A 60 27.54 12.58 -12.81
N GLN A 61 28.81 12.31 -13.13
CA GLN A 61 29.91 13.25 -12.96
C GLN A 61 29.72 14.51 -13.81
N HIS A 62 29.26 14.35 -15.05
CA HIS A 62 28.87 15.48 -15.89
C HIS A 62 27.78 16.34 -15.22
N CYS A 63 26.74 15.71 -14.67
CA CYS A 63 25.66 16.41 -13.98
C CYS A 63 26.14 17.16 -12.73
N LEU A 64 26.98 16.51 -11.90
CA LEU A 64 27.58 17.13 -10.72
C LEU A 64 28.45 18.34 -11.12
N SER A 65 29.24 18.22 -12.20
CA SER A 65 30.06 19.33 -12.69
C SER A 65 29.24 20.54 -13.13
N LEU A 66 28.06 20.32 -13.73
CA LEU A 66 27.14 21.39 -14.10
C LEU A 66 26.45 22.02 -12.88
N MET A 67 26.10 21.20 -11.88
CA MET A 67 25.57 21.67 -10.60
C MET A 67 26.57 22.57 -9.87
N ASP A 68 27.84 22.17 -9.82
CA ASP A 68 28.92 22.94 -9.19
C ASP A 68 29.13 24.29 -9.90
N ARG A 69 28.97 24.30 -11.22
CA ARG A 69 29.01 25.53 -12.04
C ARG A 69 27.73 26.37 -11.92
N LYS A 70 26.71 25.91 -11.19
CA LYS A 70 25.38 26.52 -11.09
C LYS A 70 24.71 26.76 -12.45
N ASP A 71 25.03 25.93 -13.44
CA ASP A 71 24.37 25.96 -14.73
C ASP A 71 22.97 25.38 -14.58
N GLY A 72 21.93 26.11 -14.97
CA GLY A 72 20.54 25.67 -14.91
C GLY A 72 20.21 24.52 -15.87
N SER A 73 21.07 24.25 -16.86
CA SER A 73 20.90 23.18 -17.86
C SER A 73 21.08 21.76 -17.29
N TYR A 74 21.72 21.62 -16.12
CA TYR A 74 22.14 20.33 -15.56
C TYR A 74 21.03 19.27 -15.52
N ARG A 75 19.79 19.67 -15.21
CA ARG A 75 18.65 18.74 -15.19
C ARG A 75 18.29 18.26 -16.58
N GLN A 76 18.23 19.17 -17.56
CA GLN A 76 17.88 18.85 -18.94
C GLN A 76 18.93 17.94 -19.57
N GLU A 77 20.21 18.26 -19.39
CA GLU A 77 21.30 17.42 -19.92
C GLU A 77 21.37 16.06 -19.22
N SER A 78 21.18 16.01 -17.90
CA SER A 78 21.08 14.76 -17.14
C SER A 78 19.97 13.86 -17.68
N VAL A 79 18.78 14.43 -17.86
CA VAL A 79 17.62 13.73 -18.40
C VAL A 79 17.93 13.14 -19.76
N TRP A 80 18.44 13.96 -20.65
CA TRP A 80 18.68 13.56 -22.03
C TRP A 80 19.77 12.49 -22.14
N LYS A 81 20.92 12.65 -21.46
CA LYS A 81 21.99 11.65 -21.49
C LYS A 81 21.55 10.33 -20.84
N MET A 82 20.82 10.37 -19.73
CA MET A 82 20.28 9.16 -19.10
C MET A 82 19.25 8.45 -19.98
N ASP A 83 18.41 9.19 -20.71
CA ASP A 83 17.48 8.60 -21.69
C ASP A 83 18.21 7.93 -22.84
N CYS A 84 19.22 8.60 -23.42
CA CYS A 84 20.02 8.03 -24.49
C CYS A 84 20.78 6.78 -24.02
N LEU A 85 21.25 6.78 -22.77
CA LEU A 85 21.90 5.61 -22.18
C LEU A 85 20.90 4.47 -21.93
N ALA A 86 19.70 4.76 -21.41
CA ALA A 86 18.63 3.78 -21.25
C ALA A 86 18.23 3.15 -22.59
N LYS A 87 18.14 3.98 -23.65
CA LYS A 87 17.89 3.53 -25.02
C LYS A 87 18.99 2.62 -25.52
N PHE A 88 20.25 2.96 -25.27
CA PHE A 88 21.40 2.13 -25.64
C PHE A 88 21.34 0.75 -24.98
N PHE A 89 21.13 0.69 -23.66
CA PHE A 89 20.98 -0.58 -22.92
C PHE A 89 19.78 -1.38 -23.42
N SER A 90 18.66 -0.72 -23.69
CA SER A 90 17.47 -1.35 -24.26
C SER A 90 17.75 -1.99 -25.62
N LEU A 91 18.44 -1.28 -26.51
CA LEU A 91 18.80 -1.80 -27.84
C LEU A 91 19.79 -2.96 -27.74
N ILE A 92 20.76 -2.92 -26.81
CA ILE A 92 21.63 -4.07 -26.53
C ILE A 92 20.78 -5.30 -26.17
N ILE A 93 19.85 -5.19 -25.22
CA ILE A 93 19.03 -6.32 -24.78
C ILE A 93 18.23 -6.90 -25.95
N VAL A 94 17.61 -6.05 -26.76
CA VAL A 94 16.76 -6.45 -27.90
C VAL A 94 17.59 -7.06 -29.05
N PHE A 95 18.68 -6.41 -29.46
CA PHE A 95 19.49 -6.86 -30.61
C PHE A 95 20.41 -8.04 -30.28
N SER A 96 20.83 -8.21 -29.02
CA SER A 96 21.58 -9.41 -28.62
C SER A 96 20.74 -10.68 -28.68
N ASN A 97 19.42 -10.57 -28.52
CA ASN A 97 18.49 -11.72 -28.46
C ASN A 97 17.21 -11.44 -29.27
N PRO A 98 17.27 -11.30 -30.61
CA PRO A 98 16.17 -10.79 -31.42
C PRO A 98 14.94 -11.71 -31.48
N HIS A 99 15.11 -13.01 -31.24
CA HIS A 99 14.04 -14.01 -31.31
C HIS A 99 13.95 -14.91 -30.06
N ASP A 100 14.61 -14.52 -28.97
CA ASP A 100 14.63 -15.32 -27.73
C ASP A 100 14.20 -14.45 -26.54
N ASP A 101 12.91 -14.49 -26.24
CA ASP A 101 12.32 -13.77 -25.11
C ASP A 101 12.92 -14.17 -23.76
N VAL A 102 13.27 -15.46 -23.60
CA VAL A 102 13.82 -15.96 -22.33
C VAL A 102 15.20 -15.37 -22.07
N GLN A 103 16.06 -15.33 -23.10
CA GLN A 103 17.38 -14.70 -22.98
C GLN A 103 17.27 -13.18 -22.89
N ARG A 104 16.33 -12.53 -23.57
CA ARG A 104 16.04 -11.09 -23.38
C ARG A 104 15.72 -10.78 -21.92
N THR A 105 14.78 -11.51 -21.32
CA THR A 105 14.42 -11.31 -19.91
C THR A 105 15.60 -11.59 -18.97
N LYS A 106 16.45 -12.59 -19.27
CA LYS A 106 17.65 -12.85 -18.49
C LYS A 106 18.64 -11.68 -18.55
N HIS A 107 18.95 -11.20 -19.75
CA HIS A 107 19.85 -10.07 -19.97
C HIS A 107 19.30 -8.78 -19.34
N LEU A 108 17.99 -8.55 -19.43
CA LEU A 108 17.33 -7.45 -18.73
C LEU A 108 17.55 -7.54 -17.21
N ARG A 109 17.32 -8.72 -16.60
CA ARG A 109 17.52 -8.91 -15.15
C ARG A 109 18.97 -8.68 -14.72
N GLU A 110 19.94 -9.10 -15.54
CA GLU A 110 21.36 -8.82 -15.30
C GLU A 110 21.65 -7.31 -15.38
N THR A 111 21.12 -6.63 -16.40
CA THR A 111 21.24 -5.17 -16.57
C THR A 111 20.65 -4.42 -15.38
N LEU A 112 19.42 -4.77 -14.97
CA LEU A 112 18.76 -4.16 -13.81
C LEU A 112 19.54 -4.40 -12.53
N LYS A 113 20.09 -5.60 -12.34
CA LYS A 113 20.94 -5.92 -11.18
C LYS A 113 22.17 -5.01 -11.14
N PHE A 114 22.83 -4.76 -12.27
CA PHE A 114 23.97 -3.82 -12.32
C PHE A 114 23.54 -2.40 -11.98
N VAL A 115 22.43 -1.91 -12.55
CA VAL A 115 21.88 -0.58 -12.23
C VAL A 115 21.55 -0.46 -10.74
N CYS A 116 20.93 -1.48 -10.15
CA CYS A 116 20.61 -1.52 -8.71
C CYS A 116 21.89 -1.49 -7.85
N ASN A 117 22.88 -2.31 -8.19
CA ASN A 117 24.15 -2.35 -7.46
C ASN A 117 24.89 -1.01 -7.51
N ILE A 118 24.92 -0.35 -8.67
CA ILE A 118 25.53 0.98 -8.83
C ILE A 118 24.77 2.00 -7.97
N THR A 119 23.43 2.02 -8.04
CA THR A 119 22.59 2.90 -7.21
C THR A 119 22.85 2.71 -5.72
N ILE A 120 22.99 1.45 -5.27
CA ILE A 120 23.33 1.12 -3.88
C ILE A 120 24.74 1.60 -3.52
N SER A 121 25.73 1.36 -4.40
CA SER A 121 27.12 1.77 -4.18
C SER A 121 27.22 3.29 -4.07
N ASP A 122 26.66 4.00 -5.04
CA ASP A 122 26.70 5.46 -5.10
C ASP A 122 25.99 6.10 -3.91
N CYS A 123 24.85 5.53 -3.48
CA CYS A 123 24.18 6.00 -2.27
C CYS A 123 25.04 5.81 -1.01
N LYS A 124 25.79 4.70 -0.91
CA LYS A 124 26.68 4.43 0.23
C LYS A 124 27.93 5.32 0.21
N GLU A 125 28.52 5.52 -0.96
CA GLU A 125 29.75 6.29 -1.14
C GLU A 125 29.52 7.80 -1.03
N LEU A 126 28.45 8.32 -1.63
CA LEU A 126 28.15 9.75 -1.65
C LEU A 126 27.37 10.21 -0.40
N GLY A 127 26.67 9.31 0.29
CA GLY A 127 25.92 9.63 1.50
C GLY A 127 24.96 10.81 1.28
N ALA A 128 25.13 11.89 2.04
CA ALA A 128 24.26 13.07 2.00
C ALA A 128 24.32 13.86 0.68
N THR A 129 25.38 13.71 -0.12
CA THR A 129 25.49 14.36 -1.43
C THR A 129 24.93 13.51 -2.57
N PHE A 130 24.40 12.32 -2.25
CA PHE A 130 23.79 11.44 -3.25
C PHE A 130 22.59 12.11 -3.92
N ASN A 131 22.61 12.13 -5.25
CA ASN A 131 21.47 12.59 -6.05
C ASN A 131 20.83 11.38 -6.74
N GLY A 132 19.66 10.96 -6.25
CA GLY A 132 18.91 9.84 -6.83
C GLY A 132 18.29 10.09 -8.20
N TYR A 133 18.23 11.36 -8.66
CA TYR A 133 17.52 11.72 -9.88
C TYR A 133 18.02 11.00 -11.15
N PRO A 134 19.34 10.92 -11.42
CA PRO A 134 19.84 10.24 -12.62
C PRO A 134 19.53 8.74 -12.62
N HIS A 135 19.65 8.07 -11.46
CA HIS A 135 19.30 6.65 -11.30
C HIS A 135 17.81 6.40 -11.54
N LYS A 136 16.96 7.26 -10.97
CA LYS A 136 15.51 7.23 -11.23
C LYS A 136 15.21 7.35 -12.72
N ARG A 137 15.83 8.34 -13.39
CA ARG A 137 15.58 8.58 -14.80
C ARG A 137 15.98 7.39 -15.66
N LEU A 138 17.17 6.83 -15.41
CA LEU A 138 17.65 5.64 -16.11
C LEU A 138 16.67 4.47 -15.99
N LEU A 139 16.16 4.18 -14.78
CA LEU A 139 15.21 3.09 -14.55
C LEU A 139 13.88 3.31 -15.29
N LEU A 140 13.29 4.50 -15.19
CA LEU A 140 12.03 4.82 -15.88
C LEU A 140 12.17 4.80 -17.40
N SER A 141 13.25 5.36 -17.92
CA SER A 141 13.50 5.40 -19.36
C SER A 141 13.81 4.01 -19.92
N LEU A 142 14.52 3.17 -19.15
CA LEU A 142 14.76 1.78 -19.52
C LEU A 142 13.44 1.01 -19.58
N LEU A 143 12.57 1.17 -18.58
CA LEU A 143 11.23 0.57 -18.62
C LEU A 143 10.47 1.03 -19.87
N ASN A 144 10.41 2.33 -20.12
CA ASN A 144 9.71 2.89 -21.27
C ASN A 144 10.19 2.29 -22.60
N HIS A 145 11.50 2.15 -22.80
CA HIS A 145 12.05 1.54 -24.01
C HIS A 145 11.80 0.03 -24.10
N GLN A 146 11.73 -0.70 -22.97
CA GLN A 146 11.46 -2.14 -22.94
C GLN A 146 9.98 -2.49 -23.02
N VAL A 147 9.08 -1.57 -22.64
CA VAL A 147 7.63 -1.75 -22.80
C VAL A 147 7.22 -1.70 -24.27
N ALA A 148 7.85 -0.83 -25.07
CA ALA A 148 7.47 -0.64 -26.47
C ALA A 148 7.54 -1.94 -27.33
N PRO A 149 8.58 -2.79 -27.22
CA PRO A 149 8.61 -4.11 -27.87
C PRO A 149 7.54 -5.09 -27.37
N CYS A 150 7.08 -4.94 -26.12
CA CYS A 150 6.07 -5.80 -25.50
C CYS A 150 4.64 -5.35 -25.77
N LYS A 151 4.44 -4.36 -26.65
CA LYS A 151 3.10 -3.84 -26.97
C LYS A 151 2.22 -4.99 -27.49
N ASP A 152 1.01 -5.09 -26.94
CA ASP A 152 0.03 -6.14 -27.27
C ASP A 152 0.51 -7.57 -26.93
N GLN A 153 1.57 -7.72 -26.11
CA GLN A 153 2.11 -8.99 -25.60
C GLN A 153 2.06 -9.03 -24.06
N PRO A 154 0.90 -9.34 -23.46
CA PRO A 154 0.71 -9.23 -22.02
C PRO A 154 1.61 -10.19 -21.21
N GLU A 155 1.96 -11.36 -21.77
CA GLU A 155 2.88 -12.34 -21.15
C GLU A 155 4.32 -11.83 -21.07
N SER A 156 4.84 -11.30 -22.17
CA SER A 156 6.17 -10.67 -22.21
C SER A 156 6.21 -9.46 -21.28
N LEU A 157 5.14 -8.66 -21.27
CA LEU A 157 4.99 -7.53 -20.36
C LEU A 157 5.00 -7.99 -18.89
N PHE A 158 4.36 -9.10 -18.55
CA PHE A 158 4.41 -9.67 -17.18
C PHE A 158 5.85 -10.01 -16.77
N SER A 159 6.61 -10.68 -17.62
CA SER A 159 8.02 -11.01 -17.37
C SER A 159 8.88 -9.76 -17.15
N LEU A 160 8.62 -8.71 -17.94
CA LEU A 160 9.25 -7.40 -17.85
C LEU A 160 8.93 -6.72 -16.50
N VAL A 161 7.65 -6.54 -16.16
CA VAL A 161 7.25 -5.84 -14.93
C VAL A 161 7.60 -6.62 -13.67
N ASP A 162 7.59 -7.95 -13.69
CA ASP A 162 8.10 -8.79 -12.58
C ASP A 162 9.60 -8.53 -12.34
N SER A 163 10.39 -8.42 -13.40
CA SER A 163 11.83 -8.09 -13.29
C SER A 163 12.06 -6.70 -12.71
N PHE A 164 11.28 -5.70 -13.12
CA PHE A 164 11.34 -4.35 -12.56
C PHE A 164 10.87 -4.30 -11.11
N THR A 165 9.76 -4.97 -10.77
CA THR A 165 9.22 -5.01 -9.42
C THR A 165 10.22 -5.61 -8.42
N ARG A 166 10.89 -6.71 -8.80
CA ARG A 166 11.98 -7.30 -7.98
C ARG A 166 13.14 -6.33 -7.80
N SER A 167 13.51 -5.61 -8.84
CA SER A 167 14.60 -4.63 -8.81
C SER A 167 14.25 -3.43 -7.91
N LEU A 168 13.01 -2.95 -7.97
CA LEU A 168 12.50 -1.89 -7.09
C LEU A 168 12.41 -2.37 -5.63
N SER A 169 12.08 -3.63 -5.40
CA SER A 169 12.09 -4.23 -4.06
C SER A 169 13.50 -4.25 -3.44
N LEU A 170 14.55 -4.49 -4.25
CA LEU A 170 15.95 -4.35 -3.80
C LEU A 170 16.33 -2.91 -3.47
N LEU A 171 15.73 -1.94 -4.16
CA LEU A 171 15.93 -0.51 -3.95
C LEU A 171 14.97 0.11 -2.92
N GLN A 172 14.27 -0.71 -2.14
CA GLN A 172 13.26 -0.24 -1.20
C GLN A 172 13.81 0.83 -0.24
N PRO A 173 12.99 1.80 0.19
CA PRO A 173 13.44 2.93 1.02
C PRO A 173 14.13 2.52 2.33
N ALA A 174 13.72 1.41 2.96
CA ALA A 174 14.35 0.91 4.18
C ALA A 174 15.82 0.46 3.97
N CYS A 175 16.18 0.05 2.74
CA CYS A 175 17.55 -0.33 2.41
C CYS A 175 18.39 0.84 1.91
N ILE A 176 17.76 1.83 1.25
CA ILE A 176 18.42 2.97 0.63
C ILE A 176 17.64 4.27 0.93
N PRO A 177 17.72 4.80 2.16
CA PRO A 177 16.90 5.95 2.59
C PRO A 177 17.06 7.20 1.70
N ASN A 178 18.28 7.50 1.23
CA ASN A 178 18.53 8.68 0.40
C ASN A 178 17.95 8.54 -1.02
N PHE A 179 17.48 7.35 -1.41
CA PHE A 179 16.77 7.11 -2.67
C PHE A 179 15.24 7.08 -2.48
N ALA A 180 14.71 7.21 -1.25
CA ALA A 180 13.30 6.99 -0.94
C ALA A 180 12.31 7.82 -1.77
N MET A 181 12.55 9.13 -1.91
CA MET A 181 11.70 10.00 -2.75
C MET A 181 11.79 9.62 -4.23
N SER A 182 12.99 9.33 -4.72
CA SER A 182 13.20 8.91 -6.10
C SER A 182 12.56 7.55 -6.39
N TRP A 183 12.60 6.63 -5.43
CA TRP A 183 11.93 5.33 -5.50
C TRP A 183 10.40 5.50 -5.55
N LEU A 184 9.85 6.37 -4.69
CA LEU A 184 8.42 6.65 -4.65
C LEU A 184 7.94 7.25 -5.98
N ASP A 185 8.70 8.18 -6.57
CA ASP A 185 8.42 8.73 -7.91
C ASP A 185 8.42 7.65 -9.02
N ILE A 186 9.23 6.59 -8.89
CA ILE A 186 9.21 5.47 -9.86
C ILE A 186 7.94 4.65 -9.67
N VAL A 187 7.68 4.21 -8.43
CA VAL A 187 6.54 3.32 -8.15
C VAL A 187 5.23 4.02 -8.46
N SER A 188 5.10 5.30 -8.14
CA SER A 188 3.91 6.12 -8.45
C SER A 188 3.81 6.57 -9.91
N ASN A 189 4.76 6.21 -10.78
CA ASN A 189 4.73 6.64 -12.16
C ASN A 189 3.55 6.03 -12.93
N PRO A 190 2.78 6.80 -13.72
CA PRO A 190 1.63 6.28 -14.46
C PRO A 190 1.97 5.11 -15.40
N LEU A 191 3.16 5.10 -16.02
CA LEU A 191 3.59 3.98 -16.86
C LEU A 191 3.77 2.71 -16.01
N VAL A 192 4.40 2.82 -14.84
CA VAL A 192 4.63 1.69 -13.93
C VAL A 192 3.29 1.15 -13.42
N ILE A 193 2.42 2.04 -12.92
CA ILE A 193 1.07 1.70 -12.46
C ILE A 193 0.30 0.95 -13.55
N LYS A 194 0.20 1.55 -14.75
CA LYS A 194 -0.58 0.97 -15.84
C LYS A 194 -0.02 -0.37 -16.30
N THR A 195 1.29 -0.48 -16.49
CA THR A 195 1.92 -1.72 -16.94
C THR A 195 1.87 -2.82 -15.88
N CYS A 196 1.97 -2.50 -14.59
CA CYS A 196 1.89 -3.51 -13.53
C CYS A 196 0.45 -3.92 -13.18
N LEU A 197 -0.52 -3.01 -13.26
CA LEU A 197 -1.85 -3.24 -12.69
C LEU A 197 -2.98 -3.39 -13.72
N VAL A 198 -2.74 -3.02 -14.99
CA VAL A 198 -3.78 -2.99 -16.04
C VAL A 198 -3.38 -3.78 -17.28
N ASP A 199 -2.23 -3.47 -17.90
CA ASP A 199 -1.92 -3.94 -19.26
C ASP A 199 -1.30 -5.36 -19.31
N THR A 200 -0.89 -5.91 -18.15
CA THR A 200 -0.10 -7.15 -18.06
C THR A 200 -0.94 -8.43 -17.90
N ALA A 201 -0.35 -9.58 -18.26
CA ALA A 201 -0.91 -10.89 -17.93
C ALA A 201 -0.83 -11.17 -16.41
N HIS A 202 -1.55 -12.21 -15.97
CA HIS A 202 -1.53 -12.68 -14.57
C HIS A 202 -1.75 -11.55 -13.54
N LEU A 203 -2.79 -10.74 -13.76
CA LEU A 203 -3.07 -9.54 -12.96
C LEU A 203 -3.07 -9.79 -11.45
N GLU A 204 -3.58 -10.93 -10.97
CA GLU A 204 -3.54 -11.27 -9.54
C GLU A 204 -2.09 -11.34 -9.03
N LYS A 205 -1.20 -12.04 -9.75
CA LYS A 205 0.21 -12.15 -9.38
C LYS A 205 0.93 -10.82 -9.49
N SER A 206 0.67 -10.06 -10.54
CA SER A 206 1.27 -8.75 -10.74
C SER A 206 0.83 -7.76 -9.65
N ARG A 207 -0.44 -7.78 -9.26
CA ARG A 207 -0.98 -7.01 -8.13
C ARG A 207 -0.36 -7.44 -6.81
N SER A 208 -0.11 -8.74 -6.58
CA SER A 208 0.68 -9.20 -5.42
C SER A 208 2.06 -8.56 -5.43
N ASN A 209 2.81 -8.69 -6.52
CA ASN A 209 4.15 -8.14 -6.64
C ASN A 209 4.17 -6.63 -6.36
N TYR A 210 3.20 -5.89 -6.90
CA TYR A 210 3.07 -4.46 -6.66
C TYR A 210 2.66 -4.12 -5.22
N ALA A 211 1.74 -4.90 -4.62
CA ALA A 211 1.34 -4.75 -3.23
C ALA A 211 2.50 -4.98 -2.24
N GLN A 212 3.49 -5.80 -2.60
CA GLN A 212 4.74 -5.89 -1.82
C GLN A 212 5.49 -4.56 -1.80
N LEU A 213 5.62 -3.86 -2.94
CA LEU A 213 6.23 -2.53 -2.98
C LEU A 213 5.44 -1.54 -2.11
N LEU A 214 4.11 -1.56 -2.19
CA LEU A 214 3.26 -0.73 -1.33
C LEU A 214 3.48 -1.02 0.16
N ALA A 215 3.57 -2.30 0.53
CA ALA A 215 3.86 -2.70 1.91
C ALA A 215 5.26 -2.26 2.36
N GLN A 216 6.27 -2.32 1.50
CA GLN A 216 7.62 -1.80 1.79
C GLN A 216 7.63 -0.28 2.02
N CYS A 217 6.85 0.45 1.22
CA CYS A 217 6.63 1.89 1.40
C CYS A 217 6.01 2.20 2.78
N LEU A 218 4.94 1.48 3.13
CA LEU A 218 4.25 1.63 4.42
C LEU A 218 5.14 1.26 5.61
N LYS A 219 5.91 0.16 5.51
CA LYS A 219 6.91 -0.24 6.53
C LYS A 219 7.96 0.83 6.75
N TYR A 220 8.47 1.43 5.68
CA TYR A 220 9.43 2.51 5.79
C TYR A 220 8.80 3.74 6.47
N LEU A 221 7.59 4.12 6.06
CA LEU A 221 6.85 5.21 6.69
C LEU A 221 6.63 4.95 8.20
N ALA A 222 6.36 3.70 8.59
CA ALA A 222 6.16 3.30 9.97
C ALA A 222 7.41 3.44 10.84
N ALA A 223 8.61 3.30 10.28
CA ALA A 223 9.87 3.45 11.00
C ALA A 223 10.08 4.86 11.60
N PHE A 224 9.32 5.86 11.14
CA PHE A 224 9.45 7.25 11.58
C PHE A 224 8.45 7.67 12.65
N VAL A 225 7.48 6.82 12.98
CA VAL A 225 6.48 7.13 14.03
C VAL A 225 7.06 6.84 15.42
N GLY A 226 8.13 6.04 15.52
CA GLY A 226 8.80 5.71 16.76
C GLY A 226 7.93 4.91 17.74
N ASN A 227 8.54 4.50 18.85
CA ASN A 227 7.79 4.01 20.00
C ASN A 227 7.03 5.18 20.64
N ASP A 228 5.77 4.96 20.99
CA ASP A 228 4.87 5.88 21.69
C ASP A 228 5.35 6.33 23.09
N ASN A 229 6.65 6.23 23.39
CA ASN A 229 7.25 6.95 24.51
C ASN A 229 7.11 8.45 24.20
N GLU A 230 6.19 9.05 24.95
CA GLU A 230 5.72 10.42 24.88
C GLU A 230 6.91 11.40 24.64
N ASP A 231 6.71 12.32 23.69
CA ASP A 231 7.61 13.40 23.22
C ASP A 231 8.42 13.19 21.94
N THR A 232 8.38 12.02 21.28
CA THR A 232 9.01 11.90 19.95
C THR A 232 8.13 12.56 18.89
N LYS A 233 8.34 13.86 18.65
CA LYS A 233 7.73 14.57 17.52
C LYS A 233 8.24 13.93 16.22
N ILE A 234 7.30 13.54 15.35
CA ILE A 234 7.60 13.16 13.97
C ILE A 234 8.38 14.32 13.34
N SER A 235 9.58 14.05 12.79
CA SER A 235 10.41 15.10 12.19
C SER A 235 9.64 15.80 11.07
N ALA A 236 9.70 17.13 11.01
CA ALA A 236 9.06 17.89 9.95
C ALA A 236 9.56 17.50 8.55
N ASP A 237 10.79 16.98 8.47
CA ASP A 237 11.44 16.56 7.22
C ASP A 237 10.73 15.38 6.53
N ILE A 238 9.89 14.63 7.26
CA ILE A 238 9.14 13.51 6.66
C ILE A 238 7.82 13.92 6.02
N PHE A 239 7.24 15.06 6.38
CA PHE A 239 5.93 15.43 5.87
C PHE A 239 5.86 15.44 4.33
N PRO A 240 6.87 15.94 3.59
CA PRO A 240 6.87 15.83 2.13
C PRO A 240 6.76 14.37 1.64
N PHE A 241 7.45 13.43 2.28
CA PHE A 241 7.37 12.00 1.94
C PHE A 241 5.99 11.43 2.27
N TYR A 242 5.48 11.69 3.48
CA TYR A 242 4.15 11.25 3.91
C TYR A 242 3.04 11.78 2.99
N GLU A 243 3.05 13.07 2.65
CA GLU A 243 2.09 13.65 1.71
C GLU A 243 2.18 13.01 0.32
N SER A 244 3.38 12.67 -0.12
CA SER A 244 3.59 12.00 -1.41
C SER A 244 3.01 10.59 -1.38
N VAL A 245 3.16 9.87 -0.26
CA VAL A 245 2.52 8.57 -0.03
C VAL A 245 0.99 8.72 -0.02
N LEU A 246 0.43 9.71 0.68
CA LEU A 246 -1.02 9.96 0.66
C LEU A 246 -1.54 10.20 -0.75
N ARG A 247 -0.91 11.11 -1.52
CA ARG A 247 -1.31 11.40 -2.92
C ARG A 247 -1.22 10.16 -3.80
N PHE A 248 -0.19 9.34 -3.61
CA PHE A 248 -0.01 8.10 -4.35
C PHE A 248 -1.12 7.08 -4.04
N PHE A 249 -1.45 6.85 -2.77
CA PHE A 249 -2.55 5.93 -2.39
C PHE A 249 -3.93 6.46 -2.78
N MET A 250 -4.11 7.79 -2.85
CA MET A 250 -5.30 8.42 -3.43
C MET A 250 -5.40 8.15 -4.93
N HIS A 251 -4.30 8.27 -5.69
CA HIS A 251 -4.30 7.96 -7.12
C HIS A 251 -4.60 6.48 -7.39
N LEU A 252 -4.14 5.57 -6.53
CA LEU A 252 -4.46 4.14 -6.63
C LEU A 252 -5.96 3.83 -6.45
N GLN A 253 -6.79 4.76 -5.99
CA GLN A 253 -8.25 4.57 -5.97
C GLN A 253 -8.84 4.39 -7.37
N GLU A 254 -8.17 4.89 -8.41
CA GLU A 254 -8.58 4.67 -9.80
C GLU A 254 -8.39 3.21 -10.25
N ILE A 255 -7.55 2.43 -9.54
CA ILE A 255 -7.31 1.00 -9.78
C ILE A 255 -7.44 0.28 -8.42
N PRO A 256 -8.67 0.20 -7.87
CA PRO A 256 -8.89 -0.12 -6.47
C PRO A 256 -8.55 -1.57 -6.11
N GLU A 257 -8.46 -2.48 -7.09
CA GLU A 257 -8.20 -3.91 -6.88
C GLU A 257 -6.93 -4.18 -6.10
N VAL A 258 -5.85 -3.44 -6.40
CA VAL A 258 -4.59 -3.64 -5.67
C VAL A 258 -4.73 -3.26 -4.19
N LEU A 259 -5.61 -2.32 -3.86
CA LEU A 259 -5.83 -1.87 -2.49
C LEU A 259 -6.78 -2.82 -1.75
N TYR A 260 -7.99 -3.06 -2.27
CA TYR A 260 -8.98 -3.83 -1.52
C TYR A 260 -8.65 -5.32 -1.42
N GLN A 261 -7.96 -5.91 -2.42
CA GLN A 261 -7.51 -7.31 -2.34
C GLN A 261 -6.41 -7.48 -1.30
N ASN A 262 -5.60 -6.44 -1.05
CA ASN A 262 -4.47 -6.47 -0.12
C ASN A 262 -4.72 -5.65 1.16
N ALA A 263 -5.96 -5.23 1.42
CA ALA A 263 -6.26 -4.28 2.49
C ALA A 263 -5.76 -4.74 3.86
N ASN A 264 -5.89 -6.04 4.17
CA ASN A 264 -5.40 -6.60 5.44
C ASN A 264 -3.88 -6.51 5.57
N LEU A 265 -3.13 -6.83 4.50
CA LEU A 265 -1.68 -6.70 4.47
C LEU A 265 -1.26 -5.24 4.63
N LEU A 266 -1.81 -4.35 3.79
CA LEU A 266 -1.41 -2.95 3.73
C LEU A 266 -1.72 -2.23 5.05
N THR A 267 -2.95 -2.33 5.56
CA THR A 267 -3.34 -1.67 6.82
C THR A 267 -2.58 -2.16 8.03
N SER A 268 -2.03 -3.38 8.00
CA SER A 268 -1.22 -3.91 9.08
C SER A 268 0.14 -3.24 9.24
N PHE A 269 0.61 -2.53 8.20
CA PHE A 269 1.82 -1.71 8.20
C PHE A 269 1.52 -0.21 8.28
N VAL A 270 0.26 0.20 8.52
CA VAL A 270 -0.10 1.61 8.72
C VAL A 270 -0.11 1.90 10.23
N PRO A 271 0.81 2.73 10.74
CA PRO A 271 0.81 3.21 12.12
C PRO A 271 -0.56 3.74 12.55
N PHE A 272 -0.90 3.57 13.83
CA PHE A 272 -2.20 3.98 14.36
C PHE A 272 -2.50 5.47 14.16
N ARG A 273 -1.47 6.32 14.23
CA ARG A 273 -1.60 7.78 14.02
C ARG A 273 -1.97 8.18 12.58
N PHE A 274 -1.72 7.32 11.58
CA PHE A 274 -2.01 7.64 10.17
C PHE A 274 -3.41 7.19 9.77
N VAL A 275 -4.40 7.75 10.46
CA VAL A 275 -5.81 7.40 10.33
C VAL A 275 -6.33 7.67 8.91
N GLN A 276 -5.99 8.81 8.30
CA GLN A 276 -6.41 9.13 6.94
C GLN A 276 -5.87 8.11 5.92
N LEU A 277 -4.57 7.78 5.98
CA LEU A 277 -3.97 6.79 5.07
C LEU A 277 -4.64 5.43 5.20
N ARG A 278 -4.95 5.02 6.44
CA ARG A 278 -5.71 3.79 6.71
C ARG A 278 -7.08 3.85 6.07
N ASN A 279 -7.82 4.95 6.23
CA ASN A 279 -9.12 5.11 5.61
C ASN A 279 -9.05 5.05 4.09
N ILE A 280 -8.09 5.73 3.45
CA ILE A 280 -7.89 5.69 1.99
C ILE A 280 -7.79 4.25 1.50
N ILE A 281 -6.99 3.40 2.16
CA ILE A 281 -6.85 1.98 1.80
C ILE A 281 -8.18 1.23 1.98
N LEU A 282 -8.89 1.48 3.08
CA LEU A 282 -10.12 0.76 3.45
C LEU A 282 -11.37 1.23 2.67
N CYS A 283 -11.31 2.40 2.04
CA CYS A 283 -12.34 2.91 1.15
C CYS A 283 -12.31 2.30 -0.25
N ALA A 284 -11.25 1.59 -0.64
CA ALA A 284 -11.20 0.94 -1.95
C ALA A 284 -12.23 -0.20 -2.05
N TYR A 285 -12.91 -0.30 -3.20
CA TYR A 285 -13.93 -1.32 -3.47
C TYR A 285 -13.95 -1.70 -4.96
N PRO A 286 -14.55 -2.86 -5.34
CA PRO A 286 -14.60 -3.28 -6.74
C PRO A 286 -15.27 -2.25 -7.64
N ALA A 287 -14.63 -1.86 -8.75
CA ALA A 287 -15.15 -0.83 -9.65
C ALA A 287 -16.51 -1.17 -10.28
N THR A 288 -16.87 -2.47 -10.33
CA THR A 288 -18.17 -2.95 -10.82
C THR A 288 -19.31 -2.81 -9.81
N MET A 289 -19.01 -2.43 -8.56
CA MET A 289 -19.99 -2.33 -7.50
C MET A 289 -20.58 -0.92 -7.43
N VAL A 290 -21.91 -0.83 -7.38
CA VAL A 290 -22.60 0.42 -7.08
C VAL A 290 -22.73 0.54 -5.56
N LEU A 291 -21.93 1.44 -4.98
CA LEU A 291 -21.96 1.69 -3.55
C LEU A 291 -23.17 2.58 -3.24
N ARG A 292 -24.12 2.06 -2.46
CA ARG A 292 -25.24 2.87 -1.96
C ARG A 292 -24.75 3.82 -0.87
N ASP A 293 -25.34 5.00 -0.81
CA ASP A 293 -25.10 5.93 0.29
C ASP A 293 -25.38 5.22 1.63
N PRO A 294 -24.41 5.19 2.58
CA PRO A 294 -24.62 4.66 3.93
C PRO A 294 -25.87 5.24 4.61
N PHE A 295 -26.16 6.53 4.40
CA PHE A 295 -27.28 7.24 5.01
C PHE A 295 -28.64 6.81 4.45
N VAL A 296 -28.71 6.52 3.15
CA VAL A 296 -29.91 5.95 2.50
C VAL A 296 -30.11 4.49 2.89
N SER A 297 -29.03 3.77 3.20
CA SER A 297 -29.06 2.35 3.51
C SER A 297 -29.77 2.02 4.83
N THR A 298 -30.12 3.01 5.68
CA THR A 298 -30.85 2.75 6.94
C THR A 298 -32.31 2.34 6.80
N GLU A 299 -32.93 2.56 5.64
CA GLU A 299 -34.30 2.08 5.39
C GLU A 299 -34.35 0.56 5.19
N VAL A 300 -33.22 -0.03 4.80
CA VAL A 300 -33.09 -1.46 4.51
C VAL A 300 -32.23 -2.09 5.61
N PRO A 301 -32.74 -3.06 6.38
CA PRO A 301 -31.94 -3.78 7.36
C PRO A 301 -30.66 -4.34 6.72
N ILE A 302 -29.52 -4.23 7.43
CA ILE A 302 -28.17 -4.57 6.93
C ILE A 302 -28.14 -5.99 6.33
N ASP A 303 -28.87 -6.92 6.94
CA ASP A 303 -29.03 -8.32 6.60
C ASP A 303 -29.83 -8.57 5.29
N GLN A 304 -30.52 -7.54 4.79
CA GLN A 304 -31.23 -7.56 3.51
C GLN A 304 -30.39 -7.01 2.34
N ILE A 305 -29.22 -6.41 2.60
CA ILE A 305 -28.31 -5.96 1.55
C ILE A 305 -27.69 -7.20 0.87
N PRO A 306 -27.98 -7.49 -0.42
CA PRO A 306 -27.54 -8.72 -1.07
C PRO A 306 -26.01 -8.91 -1.09
N GLU A 307 -25.28 -7.81 -1.25
CA GLU A 307 -23.83 -7.76 -1.33
C GLU A 307 -23.17 -8.25 -0.03
N MET A 308 -23.84 -8.11 1.12
CA MET A 308 -23.38 -8.59 2.44
C MET A 308 -23.31 -10.11 2.58
N ARG A 309 -23.76 -10.86 1.58
CA ARG A 309 -23.69 -12.33 1.56
C ARG A 309 -22.52 -12.85 0.73
N HIS A 310 -21.84 -11.99 0.00
CA HIS A 310 -20.76 -12.36 -0.90
C HIS A 310 -19.39 -12.19 -0.23
N ASP A 311 -18.47 -13.11 -0.53
CA ASP A 311 -17.10 -13.05 -0.04
C ASP A 311 -16.36 -11.83 -0.61
N ALA A 312 -15.56 -11.19 0.24
CA ALA A 312 -14.61 -10.19 -0.24
C ALA A 312 -13.47 -10.88 -1.00
N THR A 313 -13.02 -10.32 -2.11
CA THR A 313 -11.80 -10.80 -2.77
C THR A 313 -10.59 -10.44 -1.90
N ILE A 314 -9.80 -11.44 -1.54
CA ILE A 314 -8.62 -11.30 -0.69
C ILE A 314 -7.44 -11.96 -1.38
N ASN A 315 -6.28 -11.30 -1.36
CA ASN A 315 -5.04 -11.88 -1.80
C ASN A 315 -4.60 -12.99 -0.84
N THR A 316 -4.44 -14.20 -1.38
CA THR A 316 -4.01 -15.38 -0.62
C THR A 316 -2.51 -15.64 -0.70
N GLU A 317 -1.78 -14.99 -1.61
CA GLU A 317 -0.34 -15.17 -1.77
C GLU A 317 0.48 -14.39 -0.73
N LEU A 318 -0.02 -13.23 -0.28
CA LEU A 318 0.68 -12.32 0.61
C LEU A 318 0.04 -12.23 1.99
N GLN A 319 -0.03 -13.37 2.66
CA GLN A 319 -0.56 -13.43 4.02
C GLN A 319 0.55 -13.45 5.06
N ILE A 320 0.34 -12.69 6.12
CA ILE A 320 1.21 -12.71 7.30
C ILE A 320 0.84 -13.94 8.10
N GLY A 321 1.79 -14.86 8.28
CA GLY A 321 1.57 -16.09 9.03
C GLY A 321 1.21 -15.80 10.48
N VAL A 322 0.14 -16.43 10.97
CA VAL A 322 -0.17 -16.46 12.41
C VAL A 322 0.76 -17.50 13.06
N PRO A 323 1.32 -17.23 14.25
CA PRO A 323 2.14 -18.22 14.96
C PRO A 323 1.42 -19.57 15.11
N ALA A 324 2.11 -20.67 14.78
CA ALA A 324 1.51 -22.01 14.77
C ALA A 324 0.94 -22.40 16.15
N GLU A 325 1.65 -22.08 17.24
CA GLU A 325 1.18 -22.34 18.61
C GLU A 325 -0.16 -21.61 18.90
N LEU A 326 -0.30 -20.37 18.43
CA LEU A 326 -1.54 -19.60 18.59
C LEU A 326 -2.68 -20.25 17.80
N ASP A 327 -2.41 -20.71 16.57
CA ASP A 327 -3.41 -21.43 15.76
C ASP A 327 -3.84 -22.76 16.39
N ASP A 328 -2.89 -23.52 16.94
CA ASP A 328 -3.16 -24.79 17.62
C ASP A 328 -4.03 -24.58 18.87
N LYS A 329 -3.73 -23.55 19.67
CA LYS A 329 -4.55 -23.18 20.83
C LYS A 329 -5.98 -22.80 20.42
N VAL A 330 -6.16 -22.04 19.34
CA VAL A 330 -7.49 -21.70 18.82
C VAL A 330 -8.26 -22.95 18.42
N ARG A 331 -7.62 -23.88 17.69
CA ARG A 331 -8.26 -25.15 17.30
C ARG A 331 -8.66 -25.98 18.51
N MET A 332 -7.79 -26.07 19.52
CA MET A 332 -8.07 -26.80 20.75
C MET A 332 -9.19 -26.16 21.56
N PHE A 333 -9.21 -24.83 21.68
CA PHE A 333 -10.31 -24.10 22.31
C PHE A 333 -11.64 -24.34 21.60
N ILE A 334 -11.69 -24.19 20.26
CA ILE A 334 -12.90 -24.43 19.48
C ILE A 334 -13.43 -25.86 19.71
N LYS A 335 -12.55 -26.86 19.78
CA LYS A 335 -12.91 -28.27 19.97
C LYS A 335 -13.38 -28.59 21.39
N THR A 336 -12.71 -28.05 22.41
CA THR A 336 -12.89 -28.47 23.82
C THR A 336 -13.74 -27.50 24.63
N GLN A 337 -13.83 -26.24 24.21
CA GLN A 337 -14.36 -25.12 24.97
C GLN A 337 -13.65 -24.87 26.31
N ASP A 338 -12.42 -25.40 26.48
CA ASP A 338 -11.63 -25.24 27.69
C ASP A 338 -10.81 -23.94 27.64
N GLU A 339 -11.08 -23.01 28.56
CA GLU A 339 -10.42 -21.70 28.64
C GLU A 339 -8.91 -21.79 28.92
N VAL A 340 -8.38 -22.94 29.37
CA VAL A 340 -6.93 -23.15 29.52
C VAL A 340 -6.20 -22.88 28.20
N TYR A 341 -6.81 -23.18 27.05
CA TYR A 341 -6.21 -22.92 25.74
C TYR A 341 -6.19 -21.44 25.37
N LEU A 342 -6.95 -20.57 26.04
CA LEU A 342 -6.90 -19.12 25.81
C LEU A 342 -5.72 -18.46 26.54
N ALA A 343 -5.13 -19.13 27.53
CA ALA A 343 -4.03 -18.60 28.31
C ALA A 343 -2.81 -18.25 27.42
N GLY A 344 -2.27 -17.05 27.63
CA GLY A 344 -1.08 -16.58 26.93
C GLY A 344 -1.33 -16.02 25.52
N PHE A 345 -2.58 -15.82 25.09
CA PHE A 345 -2.88 -15.17 23.80
C PHE A 345 -2.23 -13.79 23.70
N ALA A 346 -2.37 -12.96 24.73
CA ALA A 346 -1.76 -11.63 24.77
C ALA A 346 -0.23 -11.68 24.62
N SER A 347 0.45 -12.63 25.26
CA SER A 347 1.90 -12.79 25.14
C SER A 347 2.34 -13.23 23.75
N SER A 348 1.56 -14.09 23.08
CA SER A 348 1.86 -14.54 21.71
C SER A 348 1.70 -13.45 20.64
N LEU A 349 1.11 -12.32 21.01
CA LEU A 349 0.86 -11.18 20.12
C LEU A 349 1.81 -10.00 20.36
N LEU A 350 2.75 -10.12 21.30
CA LEU A 350 3.71 -9.05 21.60
C LEU A 350 4.64 -8.81 20.39
N ASP A 351 5.00 -7.55 20.19
CA ASP A 351 6.06 -7.16 19.25
C ASP A 351 7.39 -7.07 20.01
N GLU A 352 8.32 -7.98 19.71
CA GLU A 352 9.66 -7.99 20.33
C GLU A 352 10.46 -6.74 19.95
N GLU A 353 10.28 -6.25 18.72
CA GLU A 353 11.00 -5.09 18.18
C GLU A 353 10.36 -3.77 18.63
N ARG A 354 9.12 -3.82 19.16
CA ARG A 354 8.29 -2.67 19.57
C ARG A 354 8.41 -1.53 18.56
N HIS A 355 7.81 -1.67 17.39
CA HIS A 355 7.95 -0.63 16.37
C HIS A 355 7.17 0.64 16.71
N TRP A 356 5.84 0.53 16.78
CA TRP A 356 4.89 1.62 17.09
C TRP A 356 3.76 1.14 18.02
N SER A 357 3.90 -0.05 18.58
CA SER A 357 2.91 -0.73 19.40
C SER A 357 3.61 -1.83 20.19
N LYS A 358 3.17 -2.06 21.43
CA LYS A 358 3.55 -3.20 22.26
C LYS A 358 3.16 -4.54 21.62
N TYR A 359 2.14 -4.53 20.77
CA TYR A 359 1.63 -5.72 20.08
C TYR A 359 1.89 -5.63 18.58
N SER A 360 2.18 -6.77 17.95
CA SER A 360 2.44 -6.86 16.53
C SER A 360 1.15 -6.64 15.73
N ALA A 361 0.96 -5.42 15.22
CA ALA A 361 -0.17 -5.09 14.37
C ALA A 361 -0.28 -6.00 13.12
N PRO A 362 0.82 -6.36 12.43
CA PRO A 362 0.87 -7.42 11.41
C PRO A 362 0.19 -8.73 11.81
N ILE A 363 0.62 -9.32 12.92
CA ILE A 363 0.09 -10.61 13.39
C ILE A 363 -1.35 -10.45 13.83
N LEU A 364 -1.68 -9.37 14.54
CA LEU A 364 -3.02 -9.11 15.05
C LEU A 364 -4.05 -8.93 13.93
N CYS A 365 -3.73 -8.17 12.88
CA CYS A 365 -4.60 -8.02 11.71
C CYS A 365 -4.87 -9.37 11.02
N SER A 366 -3.81 -10.17 10.80
CA SER A 366 -3.95 -11.50 10.21
C SER A 366 -4.78 -12.45 11.09
N PHE A 367 -4.52 -12.42 12.40
CA PHE A 367 -5.23 -13.25 13.37
C PHE A 367 -6.72 -12.92 13.44
N VAL A 368 -7.07 -11.64 13.54
CA VAL A 368 -8.46 -11.18 13.57
C VAL A 368 -9.20 -11.57 12.29
N LEU A 369 -8.63 -11.30 11.12
CA LEU A 369 -9.24 -11.69 9.84
C LEU A 369 -9.45 -13.21 9.77
N ARG A 370 -8.46 -14.00 10.18
CA ARG A 370 -8.55 -15.47 10.23
C ARG A 370 -9.70 -15.94 11.12
N LEU A 371 -9.82 -15.40 12.34
CA LEU A 371 -10.90 -15.75 13.25
C LEU A 371 -12.28 -15.44 12.65
N GLY A 372 -12.42 -14.29 11.99
CA GLY A 372 -13.65 -13.92 11.28
C GLY A 372 -14.00 -14.89 10.15
N ILE A 373 -13.03 -15.21 9.28
CA ILE A 373 -13.21 -16.19 8.19
C ILE A 373 -13.64 -17.56 8.75
N LEU A 374 -13.03 -18.00 9.85
CA LEU A 374 -13.37 -19.27 10.49
C LEU A 374 -14.83 -19.28 10.99
N ASP A 375 -15.30 -18.22 11.63
CA ASP A 375 -16.67 -18.17 12.13
C ASP A 375 -17.70 -18.05 11.01
N ILE A 376 -17.43 -17.22 9.99
CA ILE A 376 -18.26 -17.10 8.80
C ILE A 376 -18.43 -18.46 8.13
N ALA A 377 -17.32 -19.19 7.92
CA ALA A 377 -17.35 -20.52 7.33
C ALA A 377 -18.14 -21.54 8.19
N ASN A 378 -18.08 -21.42 9.52
CA ASN A 378 -18.86 -22.26 10.42
C ASN A 378 -20.36 -21.96 10.32
N LEU A 379 -20.75 -20.68 10.33
CA LEU A 379 -22.15 -20.24 10.17
C LEU A 379 -22.73 -20.68 8.82
N GLN A 380 -21.97 -20.51 7.73
CA GLN A 380 -22.37 -20.96 6.40
C GLN A 380 -22.55 -22.48 6.35
N ARG A 381 -21.64 -23.26 6.98
CA ARG A 381 -21.74 -24.73 7.04
C ARG A 381 -22.97 -25.19 7.84
N SER A 382 -23.32 -24.48 8.90
CA SER A 382 -24.54 -24.75 9.68
C SER A 382 -25.81 -24.15 9.07
N ARG A 383 -25.72 -23.48 7.91
CA ARG A 383 -26.81 -22.72 7.27
C ARG A 383 -27.46 -21.69 8.20
N ALA A 384 -26.68 -21.16 9.14
CA ALA A 384 -27.10 -20.11 10.04
C ALA A 384 -26.88 -18.75 9.36
N THR A 385 -27.77 -17.79 9.62
CA THR A 385 -27.56 -16.40 9.20
C THR A 385 -26.57 -15.72 10.15
N ILE A 386 -25.80 -14.77 9.62
CA ILE A 386 -25.02 -13.86 10.46
C ILE A 386 -26.02 -12.95 11.16
N CYS A 387 -26.21 -13.17 12.46
CA CYS A 387 -27.06 -12.36 13.31
C CYS A 387 -26.48 -12.33 14.72
N GLU A 388 -26.97 -11.42 15.54
CA GLU A 388 -26.45 -11.19 16.89
C GLU A 388 -26.43 -12.47 17.74
N GLY A 389 -27.51 -13.25 17.77
CA GLY A 389 -27.60 -14.46 18.59
C GLY A 389 -26.58 -15.54 18.18
N ALA A 390 -26.41 -15.73 16.87
CA ALA A 390 -25.46 -16.70 16.32
C ALA A 390 -24.01 -16.29 16.58
N VAL A 391 -23.67 -15.02 16.33
CA VAL A 391 -22.31 -14.48 16.58
C VAL A 391 -22.02 -14.45 18.08
N SER A 392 -22.97 -14.00 18.91
CA SER A 392 -22.81 -13.90 20.37
C SER A 392 -22.51 -15.23 21.04
N SER A 393 -23.07 -16.33 20.54
CA SER A 393 -22.86 -17.68 21.07
C SER A 393 -21.61 -18.38 20.52
N SER A 394 -20.92 -17.77 19.55
CA SER A 394 -19.79 -18.41 18.88
C SER A 394 -18.54 -18.52 19.77
N SER A 395 -17.73 -19.54 19.49
CA SER A 395 -16.42 -19.70 20.15
C SER A 395 -15.49 -18.54 19.83
N ILE A 396 -15.60 -17.98 18.64
CA ILE A 396 -14.77 -16.86 18.19
C ILE A 396 -15.08 -15.59 18.99
N THR A 397 -16.36 -15.32 19.26
CA THR A 397 -16.73 -14.21 20.16
C THR A 397 -16.19 -14.39 21.57
N LYS A 398 -16.13 -15.63 22.10
CA LYS A 398 -15.49 -15.89 23.40
C LYS A 398 -13.99 -15.57 23.37
N ILE A 399 -13.29 -15.91 22.28
CA ILE A 399 -11.87 -15.53 22.08
C ILE A 399 -11.71 -14.02 22.09
N PHE A 400 -12.52 -13.27 21.32
CA PHE A 400 -12.46 -11.81 21.29
C PHE A 400 -12.74 -11.19 22.67
N ALA A 401 -13.76 -11.67 23.38
CA ALA A 401 -14.09 -11.20 24.72
C ALA A 401 -12.96 -11.49 25.73
N PHE A 402 -12.35 -12.68 25.65
CA PHE A 402 -11.19 -13.04 26.46
C PHE A 402 -9.99 -12.11 26.19
N MET A 403 -9.69 -11.84 24.92
CA MET A 403 -8.63 -10.88 24.57
C MET A 403 -8.93 -9.47 25.09
N CYS A 404 -10.19 -9.01 25.05
CA CYS A 404 -10.55 -7.72 25.65
C CYS A 404 -10.28 -7.69 27.16
N LYS A 405 -10.49 -8.81 27.86
CA LYS A 405 -10.21 -8.92 29.30
C LYS A 405 -8.71 -8.92 29.61
N GLU A 406 -7.91 -9.66 28.84
CA GLU A 406 -6.48 -9.86 29.09
C GLU A 406 -5.58 -8.71 28.59
N LEU A 407 -5.94 -8.09 27.46
CA LEU A 407 -5.13 -7.04 26.86
C LEU A 407 -5.22 -5.74 27.67
N CYS A 408 -4.08 -5.06 27.80
CA CYS A 408 -4.06 -3.66 28.25
C CYS A 408 -4.72 -2.73 27.23
N ASN A 409 -4.99 -1.47 27.60
CA ASN A 409 -5.70 -0.51 26.75
C ASN A 409 -5.11 -0.37 25.33
N GLU A 410 -3.79 -0.34 25.22
CA GLU A 410 -3.09 -0.33 23.93
C GLU A 410 -3.39 -1.59 23.08
N GLY A 411 -3.40 -2.77 23.71
CA GLY A 411 -3.74 -4.02 23.04
C GLY A 411 -5.22 -4.11 22.65
N ARG A 412 -6.11 -3.61 23.50
CA ARG A 412 -7.55 -3.47 23.19
C ARG A 412 -7.74 -2.55 21.99
N TYR A 413 -7.04 -1.42 21.96
CA TYR A 413 -7.07 -0.46 20.86
C TYR A 413 -6.54 -1.07 19.54
N ALA A 414 -5.43 -1.82 19.60
CA ALA A 414 -4.90 -2.56 18.46
C ALA A 414 -5.89 -3.62 17.96
N LEU A 415 -6.53 -4.37 18.87
CA LEU A 415 -7.51 -5.41 18.55
C LEU A 415 -8.73 -4.81 17.85
N PHE A 416 -9.34 -3.78 18.43
CA PHE A 416 -10.50 -3.12 17.84
C PHE A 416 -10.13 -2.44 16.52
N THR A 417 -8.91 -1.89 16.38
CA THR A 417 -8.40 -1.40 15.11
C THR A 417 -8.37 -2.50 14.05
N SER A 418 -7.82 -3.68 14.38
CA SER A 418 -7.74 -4.82 13.46
C SER A 418 -9.13 -5.33 13.04
N MET A 419 -10.11 -5.32 13.96
CA MET A 419 -11.50 -5.63 13.65
C MET A 419 -12.14 -4.56 12.76
N ALA A 420 -11.95 -3.29 13.10
CA ALA A 420 -12.47 -2.15 12.35
C ALA A 420 -11.87 -2.04 10.94
N ASN A 421 -10.66 -2.59 10.70
CA ASN A 421 -10.09 -2.69 9.34
C ASN A 421 -10.93 -3.56 8.39
N GLN A 422 -11.86 -4.36 8.92
CA GLN A 422 -12.75 -5.19 8.10
C GLN A 422 -14.05 -4.46 7.72
N LEU A 423 -14.29 -3.27 8.26
CA LEU A 423 -15.48 -2.44 8.00
C LEU A 423 -15.32 -1.66 6.69
N ARG A 424 -15.36 -2.36 5.57
CA ARG A 424 -15.05 -1.82 4.22
C ARG A 424 -16.34 -1.64 3.41
N TYR A 425 -16.29 -1.87 2.10
CA TYR A 425 -17.48 -1.95 1.24
C TYR A 425 -18.39 -3.15 1.63
N PRO A 426 -19.66 -3.19 1.17
CA PRO A 426 -20.57 -4.29 1.50
C PRO A 426 -20.03 -5.65 1.06
N ASN A 427 -19.80 -6.54 2.01
CA ASN A 427 -19.38 -7.93 1.81
C ASN A 427 -19.62 -8.70 3.13
N VAL A 428 -19.49 -10.02 3.09
CA VAL A 428 -19.76 -10.89 4.26
C VAL A 428 -18.82 -10.65 5.44
N HIS A 429 -17.58 -10.21 5.21
CA HIS A 429 -16.66 -9.85 6.30
C HIS A 429 -17.10 -8.55 6.97
N THR A 430 -17.43 -7.52 6.18
CA THR A 430 -17.97 -6.26 6.69
C THR A 430 -19.20 -6.54 7.56
N HIS A 431 -20.15 -7.34 7.06
CA HIS A 431 -21.34 -7.73 7.82
C HIS A 431 -20.99 -8.44 9.14
N TYR A 432 -20.14 -9.48 9.07
CA TYR A 432 -19.74 -10.23 10.26
C TYR A 432 -19.06 -9.36 11.31
N PHE A 433 -18.14 -8.47 10.91
CA PHE A 433 -17.41 -7.63 11.85
C PHE A 433 -18.25 -6.48 12.40
N ILE A 434 -19.26 -5.97 11.67
CA ILE A 434 -20.28 -5.07 12.23
C ILE A 434 -20.99 -5.79 13.38
N VAL A 435 -21.57 -6.97 13.13
CA VAL A 435 -22.30 -7.72 14.17
C VAL A 435 -21.39 -8.11 15.33
N SER A 436 -20.16 -8.55 15.06
CA SER A 436 -19.19 -8.94 16.08
C SER A 436 -18.80 -7.78 17.01
N LEU A 437 -18.55 -6.58 16.45
CA LEU A 437 -18.21 -5.41 17.25
C LEU A 437 -19.40 -4.93 18.09
N LEU A 438 -20.62 -4.96 17.55
CA LEU A 438 -21.84 -4.62 18.30
C LEU A 438 -22.12 -5.62 19.44
N VAL A 439 -21.91 -6.92 19.20
CA VAL A 439 -21.99 -7.95 20.24
C VAL A 439 -20.93 -7.73 21.32
N LEU A 440 -19.68 -7.42 20.93
CA LEU A 440 -18.61 -7.16 21.90
C LEU A 440 -18.90 -5.92 22.73
N TYR A 441 -19.38 -4.83 22.13
CA TYR A 441 -19.76 -3.59 22.82
C TYR A 441 -20.68 -3.87 24.04
N GLN A 442 -21.59 -4.84 23.92
CA GLN A 442 -22.50 -5.24 24.99
C GLN A 442 -21.90 -6.20 26.03
N LYS A 443 -20.81 -6.92 25.68
CA LYS A 443 -20.20 -7.94 26.53
C LYS A 443 -18.97 -7.47 27.31
N VAL A 444 -18.29 -6.43 26.82
CA VAL A 444 -17.04 -5.95 27.41
C VAL A 444 -17.28 -4.88 28.47
N ASP A 445 -16.24 -4.62 29.28
CA ASP A 445 -16.26 -3.55 30.28
C ASP A 445 -16.32 -2.15 29.65
N VAL A 446 -16.70 -1.16 30.45
CA VAL A 446 -16.91 0.23 29.99
C VAL A 446 -15.64 0.82 29.36
N VAL A 447 -14.45 0.47 29.86
CA VAL A 447 -13.18 0.97 29.30
C VAL A 447 -12.93 0.37 27.91
N ALA A 448 -13.16 -0.94 27.74
CA ALA A 448 -13.07 -1.55 26.42
C ALA A 448 -14.11 -0.98 25.44
N ARG A 449 -15.32 -0.67 25.93
CA ARG A 449 -16.39 -0.03 25.14
C ARG A 449 -15.99 1.37 24.66
N GLU A 450 -15.45 2.18 25.55
CA GLU A 450 -14.91 3.50 25.23
C GLU A 450 -13.79 3.41 24.17
N ILE A 451 -12.85 2.47 24.33
CA ILE A 451 -11.77 2.26 23.35
C ILE A 451 -12.34 1.84 21.99
N LEU A 452 -13.35 0.97 21.95
CA LEU A 452 -14.03 0.59 20.71
C LEU A 452 -14.64 1.83 20.03
N VAL A 453 -15.41 2.64 20.77
CA VAL A 453 -16.02 3.86 20.23
C VAL A 453 -14.95 4.85 19.75
N ARG A 454 -13.87 5.02 20.50
CA ARG A 454 -12.71 5.84 20.09
C ARG A 454 -12.14 5.38 18.75
N VAL A 455 -11.92 4.08 18.54
CA VAL A 455 -11.42 3.52 17.26
C VAL A 455 -12.36 3.84 16.10
N LEU A 456 -13.67 3.86 16.33
CA LEU A 456 -14.64 4.18 15.28
C LEU A 456 -14.68 5.70 15.02
N LEU A 457 -14.75 6.52 16.07
CA LEU A 457 -14.87 7.97 15.95
C LEU A 457 -13.61 8.63 15.39
N GLU A 458 -12.41 8.22 15.82
CA GLU A 458 -11.15 8.80 15.29
C GLU A 458 -11.06 8.65 13.75
N ARG A 459 -11.64 7.56 13.22
CA ARG A 459 -11.69 7.29 11.78
C ARG A 459 -12.69 8.15 11.03
N VAL A 460 -13.68 8.75 11.69
CA VAL A 460 -14.63 9.68 11.04
C VAL A 460 -14.23 11.14 11.28
N LEU A 461 -13.56 11.43 12.39
CA LEU A 461 -13.00 12.74 12.71
C LEU A 461 -11.83 13.14 11.80
N THR A 462 -11.12 12.16 11.23
CA THR A 462 -10.08 12.45 10.22
C THR A 462 -10.69 12.95 8.91
N PHE A 463 -9.86 13.64 8.13
CA PHE A 463 -10.14 13.97 6.73
C PHE A 463 -10.62 12.75 5.95
N ARG A 464 -11.51 13.01 5.00
CA ARG A 464 -12.02 12.03 4.04
C ARG A 464 -10.92 11.34 3.24
N PRO A 465 -11.19 10.14 2.69
CA PRO A 465 -12.47 9.42 2.67
C PRO A 465 -12.79 8.62 3.96
N HIS A 466 -14.01 8.08 4.07
CA HIS A 466 -14.47 7.25 5.20
C HIS A 466 -15.00 5.89 4.71
N PRO A 467 -14.59 4.75 5.31
CA PRO A 467 -15.06 3.44 4.86
C PRO A 467 -16.58 3.24 5.03
N TRP A 468 -17.23 2.60 4.06
CA TRP A 468 -18.69 2.44 4.06
C TRP A 468 -19.21 1.70 5.31
N GLY A 469 -18.61 0.55 5.66
CA GLY A 469 -19.03 -0.25 6.81
C GLY A 469 -18.75 0.41 8.16
N LEU A 470 -17.78 1.33 8.21
CA LEU A 470 -17.51 2.15 9.39
C LEU A 470 -18.68 3.09 9.66
N MET A 471 -19.22 3.73 8.61
CA MET A 471 -20.38 4.61 8.74
C MET A 471 -21.60 3.84 9.24
N ILE A 472 -21.83 2.63 8.70
CA ILE A 472 -22.97 1.79 9.07
C ILE A 472 -22.95 1.40 10.56
N ILE A 473 -21.81 0.97 11.10
CA ILE A 473 -21.75 0.60 12.52
C ILE A 473 -21.93 1.82 13.43
N LEU A 474 -21.37 2.98 13.05
CA LEU A 474 -21.54 4.21 13.83
C LEU A 474 -23.01 4.64 13.86
N MET A 475 -23.68 4.60 12.72
CA MET A 475 -25.11 4.90 12.64
C MET A 475 -25.95 3.94 13.49
N GLU A 476 -25.63 2.64 13.47
CA GLU A 476 -26.31 1.64 14.30
C GLU A 476 -26.11 1.91 15.80
N LEU A 477 -24.88 2.23 16.23
CA LEU A 477 -24.58 2.58 17.63
C LEU A 477 -25.30 3.86 18.09
N VAL A 478 -25.43 4.85 17.20
CA VAL A 478 -26.07 6.14 17.50
C VAL A 478 -27.59 6.04 17.55
N LYS A 479 -28.21 5.33 16.59
CA LYS A 479 -29.67 5.24 16.45
C LYS A 479 -30.30 4.20 17.38
N ASN A 480 -29.65 3.05 17.54
CA ASN A 480 -30.27 1.94 18.23
C ASN A 480 -30.12 2.10 19.75
N GLN A 481 -31.22 2.49 20.40
CA GLN A 481 -31.30 2.70 21.86
C GLN A 481 -30.81 1.51 22.69
N LYS A 482 -30.79 0.29 22.11
CA LYS A 482 -30.23 -0.90 22.74
C LYS A 482 -28.76 -0.74 23.18
N TYR A 483 -27.98 0.09 22.49
CA TYR A 483 -26.56 0.30 22.82
C TYR A 483 -26.33 1.46 23.79
N GLN A 484 -27.36 2.28 24.06
CA GLN A 484 -27.32 3.34 25.06
C GLN A 484 -26.07 4.25 24.96
N LEU A 485 -25.58 4.52 23.75
CA LEU A 485 -24.33 5.25 23.52
C LEU A 485 -24.35 6.62 24.23
N TRP A 486 -25.47 7.34 24.11
CA TRP A 486 -25.70 8.64 24.74
C TRP A 486 -25.76 8.61 26.27
N GLU A 487 -25.96 7.45 26.90
CA GLU A 487 -26.01 7.33 28.36
C GLU A 487 -24.61 7.19 28.98
N HIS A 488 -23.55 7.07 28.16
CA HIS A 488 -22.18 6.92 28.64
C HIS A 488 -21.44 8.25 28.73
N ASP A 489 -20.70 8.45 29.84
CA ASP A 489 -19.92 9.65 30.11
C ASP A 489 -18.89 9.96 29.00
N PHE A 490 -18.29 8.93 28.40
CA PHE A 490 -17.29 9.12 27.34
C PHE A 490 -17.88 9.73 26.06
N SER A 491 -19.19 9.61 25.83
CA SER A 491 -19.86 10.24 24.69
C SER A 491 -19.97 11.76 24.87
N HIS A 492 -19.83 12.23 26.11
CA HIS A 492 -19.86 13.63 26.53
C HIS A 492 -18.49 14.11 27.02
N ALA A 493 -17.42 13.39 26.70
CA ALA A 493 -16.09 13.68 27.21
C ALA A 493 -15.55 15.05 26.77
N CYS A 494 -15.89 15.47 25.55
CA CYS A 494 -15.62 16.82 25.05
C CYS A 494 -16.61 17.22 23.94
N PRO A 495 -16.77 18.53 23.66
CA PRO A 495 -17.73 19.03 22.67
C PRO A 495 -17.49 18.46 21.27
N GLU A 496 -16.25 18.20 20.88
CA GLU A 496 -15.91 17.69 19.56
C GLU A 496 -16.42 16.26 19.34
N ILE A 497 -16.38 15.43 20.39
CA ILE A 497 -16.92 14.06 20.37
C ILE A 497 -18.45 14.13 20.29
N GLU A 498 -19.08 14.92 21.16
CA GLU A 498 -20.53 15.07 21.21
C GLU A 498 -21.08 15.56 19.85
N GLN A 499 -20.48 16.62 19.29
CA GLN A 499 -20.84 17.14 17.97
C GLN A 499 -20.65 16.11 16.85
N ALA A 500 -19.63 15.27 16.93
CA ALA A 500 -19.43 14.22 15.92
C ALA A 500 -20.52 13.16 15.97
N ILE A 501 -20.91 12.73 17.16
CA ILE A 501 -22.02 11.79 17.36
C ILE A 501 -23.34 12.45 16.92
N GLU A 502 -23.56 13.73 17.25
CA GLU A 502 -24.75 14.49 16.83
C GLU A 502 -24.85 14.63 15.32
N ARG A 503 -23.76 14.94 14.61
CA ARG A 503 -23.77 15.05 13.14
C ARG A 503 -24.07 13.71 12.48
N ILE A 504 -23.59 12.60 13.04
CA ILE A 504 -23.95 11.25 12.58
C ILE A 504 -25.44 10.99 12.80
N ALA A 505 -26.02 11.45 13.92
CA ALA A 505 -27.46 11.38 14.17
C ALA A 505 -28.28 12.28 13.21
N GLN A 506 -27.82 13.50 12.92
CA GLN A 506 -28.54 14.46 12.09
C GLN A 506 -28.53 14.10 10.60
N SER A 507 -27.38 13.66 10.07
CA SER A 507 -27.26 13.17 8.67
C SER A 507 -28.22 12.03 8.35
N CYS A 508 -28.59 11.30 9.38
CA CYS A 508 -29.58 10.25 9.33
C CYS A 508 -31.04 10.73 9.32
N ASP A 509 -31.33 11.90 9.90
CA ASP A 509 -32.69 12.43 10.08
C ASP A 509 -33.10 13.38 8.94
N THR A 510 -32.16 14.17 8.40
CA THR A 510 -32.41 15.11 7.28
C THR A 510 -32.93 14.45 6.00
N GLN A 511 -32.84 13.12 5.87
CA GLN A 511 -33.37 12.41 4.70
C GLN A 511 -34.87 12.07 4.80
N HIS A 512 -35.50 12.21 5.97
CA HIS A 512 -36.96 12.04 6.06
C HIS A 512 -37.74 13.16 5.35
N ASP A 513 -37.14 14.33 5.14
CA ASP A 513 -37.82 15.54 4.63
C ASP A 513 -37.45 15.94 3.19
N SER A 514 -36.40 15.36 2.58
CA SER A 514 -35.87 15.81 1.27
C SER A 514 -35.98 14.74 0.17
N VAL A 515 -37.21 14.37 -0.21
CA VAL A 515 -37.48 13.69 -1.49
C VAL A 515 -37.54 14.74 -2.61
N GLY A 516 -36.36 15.16 -3.07
CA GLY A 516 -36.24 15.94 -4.31
C GLY A 516 -35.23 17.07 -4.27
N GLU A 517 -33.93 16.75 -4.28
CA GLU A 517 -32.88 17.69 -4.72
C GLU A 517 -31.57 16.95 -5.04
N SER A 518 -30.87 17.42 -6.07
CA SER A 518 -29.80 16.73 -6.83
C SER A 518 -28.59 16.22 -6.04
N GLU A 519 -27.95 15.18 -6.59
CA GLU A 519 -26.87 14.36 -5.99
C GLU A 519 -25.52 15.07 -5.72
N SER A 520 -25.34 16.35 -6.07
CA SER A 520 -24.03 17.01 -5.95
C SER A 520 -23.69 17.57 -4.56
N ASP A 521 -24.68 17.85 -3.71
CA ASP A 521 -24.48 18.51 -2.40
C ASP A 521 -24.61 17.58 -1.19
N ARG A 522 -24.99 16.30 -1.39
CA ARG A 522 -25.35 15.37 -0.30
C ARG A 522 -24.15 14.79 0.46
N GLY A 523 -22.95 14.98 -0.06
CA GLY A 523 -21.71 14.57 0.57
C GLY A 523 -21.10 15.65 1.44
N THR A 524 -21.82 16.55 2.11
CA THR A 524 -21.24 17.71 2.85
C THR A 524 -21.10 17.52 4.35
N VAL A 525 -21.76 16.53 4.98
CA VAL A 525 -21.82 16.45 6.46
C VAL A 525 -20.46 16.33 7.17
N PHE A 526 -19.44 15.77 6.50
CA PHE A 526 -18.09 15.61 7.06
C PHE A 526 -17.00 16.52 6.45
N SER A 527 -17.34 17.55 5.67
CA SER A 527 -16.32 18.52 5.20
C SER A 527 -15.82 19.44 6.32
N ASP A 528 -16.68 19.71 7.29
CA ASP A 528 -16.49 20.84 8.22
C ASP A 528 -15.65 20.49 9.45
N PHE A 529 -15.21 19.23 9.62
CA PHE A 529 -14.26 18.86 10.68
C PHE A 529 -12.87 19.46 10.47
N THR A 530 -12.57 19.95 9.27
CA THR A 530 -11.19 20.20 8.84
C THR A 530 -10.88 21.64 8.48
N SER A 531 -11.91 22.48 8.29
CA SER A 531 -11.75 23.91 8.10
C SER A 531 -11.55 24.66 9.42
N GLU A 532 -12.02 24.14 10.56
CA GLU A 532 -11.97 24.82 11.86
C GLU A 532 -10.80 24.39 12.76
N ALA A 533 -10.07 23.33 12.41
CA ALA A 533 -8.88 22.87 13.17
C ALA A 533 -7.55 23.51 12.67
N GLY A 534 -7.63 24.51 11.79
CA GLY A 534 -6.51 25.25 11.23
C GLY A 534 -6.59 26.74 11.52
N ALA A 535 -6.61 27.11 12.80
CA ALA A 535 -6.35 28.47 13.28
C ALA A 535 -5.36 28.43 14.45
#